data_AF-A0A1M5IIQ5-F1
#
_entry.id   AF-A0A1M5IIQ5-F1
#
_cell.length_a   1.000
_cell.length_b   1.000
_cell.length_c   1.000
_cell.angle_alpha   90.00
_cell.angle_beta   90.00
_cell.angle_gamma   90.00
#
_symmetry.space_group_name_H-M   'P 1'
#
loop_
_entity.id
_entity.type
_entity.pdbx_description
1 polymer ?
#
loop_
_entity_poly.entity_id
_entity_poly.type
_entity_poly.pdbx_seq_one_letter_code
_entity_poly.pdbx_strand_id
1 'polypeptide(L)'
;MEKRMLNTDEEIMLYAVEIWGQRSQIEMAQEEATELALACRKFIRVISDENFQNLGSEIADVEIMISQLKLMFPRLEEISVEQKIKKMHRLKFRLYKHQFEGDET
;
A
#
# COMPACT_ATOMS: atom_id res chain seq x y z
N MET A 1 26.49 -1.33 22.16
CA MET A 1 26.06 -0.60 20.95
C MET A 1 25.10 0.47 21.41
N GLU A 2 25.39 1.73 21.06
CA GLU A 2 24.55 2.87 21.39
C GLU A 2 23.21 2.73 20.67
N LYS A 3 22.09 2.95 21.38
CA LYS A 3 20.75 2.79 20.83
C LYS A 3 20.50 3.98 19.89
N ARG A 4 20.54 3.76 18.57
CA ARG A 4 20.20 4.79 17.57
C ARG A 4 18.79 5.29 17.86
N MET A 5 18.64 6.59 18.15
CA MET A 5 17.33 7.21 18.28
C MET A 5 16.80 7.52 16.88
N LEU A 6 15.61 6.98 16.56
CA LEU A 6 14.87 7.23 15.32
C LEU A 6 13.70 8.13 15.71
N ASN A 7 13.59 9.31 15.09
CA ASN A 7 12.68 10.37 15.51
C ASN A 7 11.62 10.73 14.46
N THR A 8 11.77 10.21 13.23
CA THR A 8 10.82 10.40 12.12
C THR A 8 10.45 9.08 11.47
N ASP A 9 9.27 9.02 10.84
CA ASP A 9 8.82 7.84 10.11
C ASP A 9 9.80 7.47 8.98
N GLU A 10 10.39 8.47 8.32
CA GLU A 10 11.41 8.28 7.29
C GLU A 10 12.68 7.62 7.87
N GLU A 11 13.18 8.07 9.03
CA GLU A 11 14.32 7.44 9.69
C GLU A 11 14.04 5.99 10.08
N ILE A 12 12.82 5.69 10.56
CA ILE A 12 12.40 4.34 10.90
C ILE A 12 12.39 3.44 9.66
N MET A 13 11.75 3.92 8.58
CA MET A 13 11.66 3.18 7.32
C MET A 13 13.03 2.93 6.70
N LEU A 14 13.90 3.94 6.67
CA LEU A 14 15.28 3.80 6.16
C LEU A 14 16.09 2.82 7.00
N TYR A 15 15.96 2.89 8.33
CA TYR A 15 16.66 1.96 9.22
C TYR A 15 16.20 0.51 9.01
N ALA A 16 14.91 0.28 8.73
CA ALA A 16 14.42 -1.04 8.36
C ALA A 16 15.09 -1.58 7.08
N VAL A 17 15.29 -0.72 6.06
CA VAL A 17 16.04 -1.10 4.85
C VAL A 17 17.50 -1.41 5.18
N GLU A 18 18.15 -0.62 6.06
CA GLU A 18 19.54 -0.85 6.47
C GLU A 18 19.73 -2.20 7.18
N ILE A 19 18.78 -2.59 8.04
CA ILE A 19 18.88 -3.79 8.86
C ILE A 19 18.52 -5.06 8.08
N TRP A 20 17.46 -5.01 7.28
CA TRP A 20 16.90 -6.22 6.63
C TRP A 20 17.12 -6.26 5.12
N GLY A 21 17.54 -5.15 4.50
CA GLY A 21 17.84 -5.08 3.09
C GLY A 21 16.60 -4.90 2.19
N GLN A 22 16.86 -4.42 0.97
CA GLN A 22 15.82 -4.06 -0.01
C GLN A 22 14.90 -5.23 -0.39
N ARG A 23 15.46 -6.43 -0.59
CA ARG A 23 14.68 -7.60 -0.99
C ARG A 23 13.60 -7.93 0.04
N SER A 24 13.95 -7.95 1.32
CA SER A 24 13.00 -8.26 2.39
C SER A 24 11.90 -7.20 2.50
N GLN A 25 12.19 -5.93 2.21
CA GLN A 25 11.13 -4.90 2.19
C GLN A 25 10.19 -5.06 1.00
N ILE A 26 10.68 -5.53 -0.16
CA ILE A 26 9.81 -5.85 -1.31
C ILE A 26 8.92 -7.06 -1.02
N GLU A 27 9.49 -8.11 -0.40
CA GLU A 27 8.74 -9.30 0.02
C GLU A 27 7.67 -8.93 1.06
N MET A 28 8.02 -8.09 2.04
CA MET A 28 7.06 -7.56 3.02
C MET A 28 5.94 -6.75 2.36
N ALA A 29 6.26 -5.86 1.41
CA ALA A 29 5.23 -5.11 0.69
C ALA A 29 4.24 -6.01 -0.08
N GLN A 30 4.70 -7.18 -0.53
CA GLN A 30 3.85 -8.19 -1.17
C GLN A 30 3.00 -8.96 -0.15
N GLU A 31 3.52 -9.22 1.04
CA GLU A 31 2.79 -9.83 2.15
C GLU A 31 1.64 -8.93 2.62
N GLU A 32 1.93 -7.67 2.96
CA GLU A 32 0.93 -6.69 3.43
C GLU A 32 -0.18 -6.45 2.39
N ALA A 33 0.18 -6.39 1.10
CA ALA A 33 -0.81 -6.27 0.02
C ALA A 33 -1.73 -7.50 -0.08
N THR A 34 -1.22 -8.68 0.28
CA THR A 34 -2.01 -9.92 0.34
C THR A 34 -2.91 -9.93 1.56
N GLU A 35 -2.44 -9.45 2.71
CA GLU A 35 -3.22 -9.34 3.94
C GLU A 35 -4.36 -8.33 3.79
N LEU A 36 -4.12 -7.18 3.15
CA LEU A 36 -5.16 -6.23 2.77
C LEU A 36 -6.23 -6.86 1.86
N ALA A 37 -5.82 -7.69 0.89
CA ALA A 37 -6.76 -8.39 0.03
C ALA A 37 -7.64 -9.39 0.83
N LEU A 38 -7.05 -10.09 1.80
CA LEU A 38 -7.77 -10.99 2.70
C LEU A 38 -8.71 -10.24 3.64
N ALA A 39 -8.29 -9.09 4.19
CA ALA A 39 -9.12 -8.25 5.06
C ALA A 39 -10.31 -7.67 4.30
N CYS A 40 -10.12 -7.20 3.06
CA CYS A 40 -11.22 -6.82 2.17
C CYS A 40 -12.25 -7.95 2.04
N ARG A 41 -11.77 -9.19 1.77
CA ARG A 41 -12.65 -10.35 1.62
C ARG A 41 -13.39 -10.71 2.91
N LYS A 42 -12.73 -10.62 4.07
CA LYS A 42 -13.34 -10.86 5.38
C LYS A 42 -14.44 -9.84 5.68
N PHE A 43 -14.17 -8.54 5.47
CA PHE A 43 -15.13 -7.47 5.70
C PHE A 43 -16.37 -7.59 4.80
N ILE A 44 -16.20 -7.92 3.52
CA ILE A 44 -17.32 -8.19 2.61
C ILE A 44 -18.18 -9.36 3.10
N ARG A 45 -17.56 -10.41 3.66
CA ARG A 45 -18.27 -11.60 4.14
C ARG A 45 -19.02 -11.33 5.44
N VAL A 46 -18.43 -10.57 6.35
CA VAL A 46 -18.98 -10.25 7.66
C VAL A 46 -18.70 -8.79 7.98
N ILE A 47 -19.73 -7.96 7.91
CA ILE A 47 -19.65 -6.54 8.26
C ILE A 47 -19.72 -6.44 9.79
N SER A 48 -18.58 -6.11 10.41
CA SER A 48 -18.45 -5.88 11.86
C SER A 48 -17.41 -4.80 12.13
N ASP A 49 -17.49 -4.16 13.30
CA ASP A 49 -16.50 -3.16 13.73
C ASP A 49 -15.10 -3.77 13.80
N GLU A 50 -14.97 -5.01 14.29
CA GLU A 50 -13.71 -5.73 14.34
C GLU A 50 -13.09 -5.90 12.94
N ASN A 51 -13.87 -6.36 11.95
CA ASN A 51 -13.36 -6.52 10.59
C ASN A 51 -13.06 -5.18 9.92
N PHE A 52 -13.78 -4.11 10.28
CA PHE A 52 -13.50 -2.77 9.79
C PHE A 52 -12.20 -2.21 10.38
N GLN A 53 -11.94 -2.43 11.67
CA GLN A 53 -10.67 -2.08 12.31
C GLN A 53 -9.50 -2.87 11.72
N ASN A 54 -9.67 -4.19 11.49
CA ASN A 54 -8.66 -5.00 10.81
C ASN A 54 -8.37 -4.45 9.41
N LEU A 55 -9.40 -4.12 8.63
CA LEU A 55 -9.22 -3.52 7.31
C LEU A 55 -8.44 -2.21 7.37
N GLY A 56 -8.71 -1.36 8.37
CA GLY A 56 -7.95 -0.13 8.61
C GLY A 56 -6.47 -0.39 8.95
N SER A 57 -6.18 -1.43 9.73
CA SER A 57 -4.79 -1.83 10.05
C SER A 57 -4.03 -2.21 8.78
N GLU A 58 -4.56 -3.13 7.98
CA GLU A 58 -3.86 -3.57 6.76
C GLU A 58 -3.67 -2.43 5.74
N ILE A 59 -4.57 -1.43 5.72
CA ILE A 59 -4.38 -0.23 4.90
C ILE A 59 -3.13 0.54 5.37
N ALA A 60 -3.00 0.74 6.68
CA ALA A 60 -1.85 1.46 7.24
C ALA A 60 -0.54 0.72 6.96
N ASP A 61 -0.53 -0.61 7.10
CA ASP A 61 0.65 -1.43 6.85
C ASP A 61 1.08 -1.35 5.37
N VAL A 62 0.12 -1.44 4.43
CA VAL A 62 0.39 -1.23 3.00
C VAL A 62 0.85 0.20 2.69
N GLU A 63 0.29 1.23 3.33
CA GLU A 63 0.72 2.63 3.12
C GLU A 63 2.18 2.85 3.58
N ILE A 64 2.59 2.26 4.70
CA ILE A 64 3.97 2.27 5.18
C ILE A 64 4.87 1.57 4.15
N MET A 65 4.50 0.37 3.71
CA MET A 65 5.32 -0.38 2.75
C MET A 65 5.44 0.31 1.39
N ILE A 66 4.38 0.96 0.89
CA ILE A 66 4.44 1.79 -0.32
C ILE A 66 5.40 2.95 -0.12
N SER A 67 5.37 3.60 1.05
CA SER A 67 6.26 4.71 1.38
C SER A 67 7.71 4.26 1.41
N GLN A 68 7.99 3.10 2.01
CA GLN A 68 9.33 2.53 2.05
C GLN A 68 9.85 2.14 0.64
N LEU A 69 9.00 1.59 -0.22
CA LEU A 69 9.35 1.31 -1.62
C LEU A 69 9.72 2.59 -2.38
N LYS A 70 9.01 3.69 -2.14
CA LYS A 70 9.30 5.00 -2.73
C LYS A 70 10.61 5.60 -2.21
N LEU A 71 10.92 5.41 -0.92
CA LEU A 71 12.21 5.80 -0.35
C LEU A 71 13.37 5.00 -0.95
N MET A 72 13.19 3.68 -1.12
CA MET A 72 14.19 2.81 -1.74
C MET A 72 14.40 3.09 -3.23
N PHE A 73 13.33 3.46 -3.93
CA PHE A 73 13.33 3.71 -5.37
C PHE A 73 12.63 5.05 -5.68
N PRO A 74 13.31 6.20 -5.52
CA PRO A 74 12.68 7.52 -5.63
C PRO A 74 11.90 7.76 -6.94
N ARG A 75 12.36 7.18 -8.05
CA ARG A 75 11.68 7.25 -9.35
C ARG A 75 10.27 6.65 -9.33
N LEU A 76 9.96 5.73 -8.40
CA LEU A 76 8.61 5.17 -8.25
C LEU A 76 7.60 6.23 -7.81
N GLU A 77 8.00 7.28 -7.08
CA GLU A 77 7.09 8.37 -6.72
C GLU A 77 6.52 9.02 -7.98
N GLU A 78 7.39 9.51 -8.85
CA GLU A 78 7.02 10.16 -10.12
C GLU A 78 6.16 9.25 -11.00
N ILE A 79 6.61 7.99 -11.18
CA ILE A 79 5.89 7.00 -11.98
C ILE A 79 4.50 6.72 -11.37
N SER A 80 4.40 6.56 -10.05
CA SER A 80 3.14 6.24 -9.37
C SER A 80 2.13 7.38 -9.47
N VAL A 81 2.58 8.63 -9.37
CA VAL A 81 1.74 9.83 -9.53
C VAL A 81 1.18 9.89 -10.96
N GLU A 82 2.02 9.71 -11.98
CA GLU A 82 1.59 9.71 -13.37
C GLU A 82 0.55 8.61 -13.63
N GLN A 83 0.80 7.40 -13.12
CA GLN A 83 -0.14 6.27 -13.24
C GLN A 83 -1.45 6.51 -12.50
N LYS A 84 -1.42 7.15 -11.32
CA LYS A 84 -2.62 7.51 -10.55
C LYS A 84 -3.50 8.48 -11.34
N ILE A 85 -2.92 9.51 -11.95
CA ILE A 85 -3.66 10.44 -12.82
C ILE A 85 -4.35 9.67 -13.96
N LYS A 86 -3.60 8.86 -14.71
CA LYS A 86 -4.15 8.05 -15.82
C LYS A 86 -5.29 7.13 -15.36
N LYS A 87 -5.13 6.45 -14.21
CA LYS A 87 -6.15 5.57 -13.63
C LYS A 87 -7.40 6.34 -13.20
N MET A 88 -7.25 7.51 -12.58
CA MET A 88 -8.37 8.37 -12.20
C MET A 88 -9.15 8.89 -13.42
N HIS A 89 -8.46 9.26 -14.49
CA HIS A 89 -9.12 9.63 -15.75
C HIS A 89 -9.95 8.45 -16.32
N ARG A 90 -9.41 7.22 -16.29
CA ARG A 90 -10.16 6.02 -16.71
C ARG A 90 -11.38 5.76 -15.84
N LEU A 91 -11.22 5.87 -14.51
CA LEU A 91 -12.34 5.72 -13.58
C LEU A 91 -13.44 6.76 -13.86
N LYS A 92 -13.09 8.03 -14.04
CA LYS A 92 -14.03 9.10 -14.38
C LYS A 92 -14.81 8.77 -15.66
N PHE A 93 -14.14 8.26 -16.69
CA PHE A 93 -14.78 7.87 -17.94
C PHE A 93 -15.76 6.69 -17.77
N ARG A 94 -15.38 5.67 -17.01
CA ARG A 94 -16.25 4.53 -16.70
C ARG A 94 -17.48 4.94 -15.91
N LEU A 95 -17.35 5.87 -14.97
CA LEU A 95 -18.48 6.43 -14.23
C LEU A 95 -19.49 7.13 -15.16
N TYR A 96 -19.02 7.88 -16.16
CA TYR A 96 -19.90 8.47 -17.17
C TYR A 96 -20.63 7.43 -18.03
N LYS A 97 -20.00 6.28 -18.28
CA LYS A 97 -20.56 5.19 -19.07
C LYS A 97 -21.38 4.18 -18.27
N HIS A 98 -21.43 4.30 -16.94
CA HIS A 98 -22.02 3.30 -16.04
C HIS A 98 -21.45 1.88 -16.23
N GLN A 99 -20.13 1.78 -16.46
CA GLN A 99 -19.42 0.51 -16.59
C GLN A 99 -18.55 0.26 -15.36
N PHE A 100 -18.60 -0.95 -14.79
CA PHE A 100 -17.70 -1.37 -13.71
C PHE A 100 -16.39 -1.94 -14.28
N GLU A 101 -15.33 -1.95 -13.46
CA GLU A 101 -14.04 -2.50 -13.86
C GLU A 101 -14.13 -4.04 -13.91
N GLY A 102 -14.12 -4.60 -15.13
CA GLY A 102 -14.36 -6.02 -15.39
C GLY A 102 -15.47 -6.30 -16.42
N ASP A 103 -16.26 -5.29 -16.80
CA ASP A 103 -17.34 -5.41 -17.79
C ASP A 103 -16.84 -5.41 -19.26
N GLU A 104 -15.54 -5.26 -19.48
CA GLU A 104 -14.90 -5.42 -20.80
C GLU A 104 -14.25 -6.82 -20.88
N THR A 105 -15.05 -7.82 -21.27
CA THR A 105 -14.59 -9.06 -21.92
C THR A 105 -15.29 -9.21 -23.26
#